data_AF-A0A485M642-F1
#
_entry.id   AF-A0A485M642-F1
#
_cell.length_a   1.000
_cell.length_b   1.000
_cell.length_c   1.000
_cell.angle_alpha   90.00
_cell.angle_beta   90.00
_cell.angle_gamma   90.00
#
_symmetry.space_group_name_H-M   'P 1'
#
loop_
_entity.id
_entity.type
_entity.pdbx_description
1 polymer ?
#
loop_
_entity_poly.entity_id
_entity_poly.type
_entity_poly.pdbx_seq_one_letter_code
_entity_poly.pdbx_strand_id
1 'polypeptide(L)' 'MAKINCIREMFFEKGLSYAEISRVTGHDVKTVRKYIQMKNFNPQNPKPARKRGTQ' A
#
# COMPACT_ATOMS: atom_id res chain seq x y z
N MET A 1 -8.79 2.12 9.20
CA MET A 1 -7.79 3.03 8.59
C MET A 1 -6.49 3.08 9.42
N ALA A 2 -5.80 1.97 9.70
CA ALA A 2 -4.78 2.01 10.77
C ALA A 2 -3.54 1.11 10.62
N LYS A 3 -3.21 0.63 9.41
CA LYS A 3 -1.97 -0.18 9.20
C LYS A 3 -1.05 0.38 8.12
N ILE A 4 -1.63 1.06 7.14
CA ILE A 4 -0.91 1.49 5.94
C ILE A 4 -0.24 2.86 6.16
N ASN A 5 -0.86 3.74 6.93
CA ASN A 5 -0.22 4.99 7.38
C ASN A 5 1.04 4.69 8.18
N CYS A 6 1.00 3.68 9.06
CA CYS A 6 2.13 3.27 9.89
C CYS A 6 3.35 2.81 9.06
N ILE A 7 3.15 2.18 7.89
CA ILE A 7 4.26 1.78 7.00
C ILE A 7 5.05 3.01 6.53
N ARG A 8 4.33 4.09 6.19
CA ARG A 8 4.93 5.30 5.63
C ARG A 8 5.60 6.13 6.73
N GLU A 9 4.97 6.24 7.89
CA GLU A 9 5.55 6.83 9.09
C GLU A 9 6.83 6.08 9.51
N MET A 10 6.81 4.75 9.57
CA MET A 10 8.01 3.96 9.88
C MET A 10 9.16 4.17 8.87
N PHE A 11 8.85 4.37 7.58
CA PHE A 11 9.89 4.63 6.58
C PHE A 11 10.41 6.08 6.64
N PHE A 12 9.52 7.07 6.74
CA PHE A 12 9.90 8.50 6.70
C PHE A 12 10.35 9.06 8.06
N GLU A 13 9.70 8.69 9.17
CA GLU A 13 10.07 9.17 10.51
C GLU A 13 11.21 8.37 11.10
N LYS A 14 11.19 7.03 10.99
CA LYS A 14 12.21 6.17 11.60
C LYS A 14 13.36 5.80 10.65
N GLY A 15 13.22 6.04 9.35
CA GLY A 15 14.25 5.66 8.37
C GLY A 15 14.47 4.15 8.24
N LEU A 16 13.48 3.34 8.63
CA LEU A 16 13.61 1.88 8.66
C LEU A 16 13.70 1.30 7.25
N SER A 17 14.49 0.22 7.11
CA SER A 17 14.58 -0.49 5.83
C SER A 17 13.28 -1.25 5.52
N TYR A 18 13.04 -1.53 4.24
CA TYR A 18 11.85 -2.29 3.81
C TYR A 18 11.72 -3.66 4.50
N ALA A 19 12.85 -4.31 4.85
CA ALA A 19 12.86 -5.60 5.53
C ALA A 19 12.40 -5.48 6.99
N GLU A 20 12.76 -4.39 7.67
CA GLU A 20 12.34 -4.15 9.05
C GLU A 20 10.85 -3.82 9.12
N ILE A 21 10.39 -2.96 8.21
CA ILE A 21 8.96 -2.62 8.11
C ILE A 21 8.14 -3.88 7.81
N SER A 22 8.66 -4.77 6.95
CA SER A 22 8.03 -6.07 6.66
C SER A 22 7.90 -6.95 7.91
N ARG A 23 8.94 -7.03 8.75
CA ARG A 23 8.91 -7.79 10.01
C ARG A 23 7.93 -7.19 11.02
N VAL A 24 7.92 -5.86 11.16
CA VAL A 24 7.06 -5.17 12.14
C VAL A 24 5.59 -5.20 11.74
N THR A 25 5.31 -5.01 10.45
CA THR A 25 3.93 -4.93 9.95
C THR A 25 3.38 -6.27 9.45
N GLY A 26 4.22 -7.29 9.30
CA GLY A 26 3.86 -8.59 8.74
C GLY A 26 3.51 -8.55 7.25
N HIS A 27 3.78 -7.44 6.57
CA HIS A 27 3.52 -7.28 5.15
C HIS A 27 4.74 -7.64 4.31
N ASP A 28 4.52 -8.22 3.13
CA ASP A 28 5.61 -8.52 2.20
C ASP A 28 6.35 -7.25 1.74
N VAL A 29 7.66 -7.36 1.49
CA VAL A 29 8.52 -6.26 1.02
C VAL A 29 7.96 -5.59 -0.24
N LYS A 30 7.36 -6.36 -1.16
CA LYS A 30 6.71 -5.82 -2.37
C LYS A 30 5.52 -4.94 -2.01
N THR A 31 4.76 -5.34 -1.01
CA THR A 31 3.59 -4.63 -0.50
C THR A 31 4.02 -3.33 0.18
N VAL A 32 5.08 -3.39 1.00
CA VAL A 32 5.70 -2.21 1.63
C VAL A 32 6.19 -1.22 0.57
N ARG A 33 6.95 -1.68 -0.43
CA ARG A 33 7.44 -0.86 -1.55
C ARG A 33 6.29 -0.22 -2.33
N LYS A 34 5.26 -1.01 -2.64
CA LYS A 34 4.04 -0.51 -3.29
C LYS A 34 3.40 0.59 -2.46
N TYR A 35 3.22 0.40 -1.15
CA TYR A 35 2.57 1.38 -0.30
C TYR A 35 3.37 2.67 -0.07
N ILE A 36 4.70 2.58 0.03
CA ILE A 36 5.57 3.78 0.10
C ILE A 36 5.46 4.62 -1.18
N GLN A 37 5.44 3.96 -2.34
CA GLN A 37 5.29 4.61 -3.64
C GLN A 37 3.85 5.06 -3.92
N MET A 38 2.85 4.41 -3.31
CA MET A 38 1.44 4.72 -3.48
C MET A 38 1.11 6.01 -2.71
N LYS A 39 1.23 7.15 -3.41
CA LYS A 39 0.94 8.49 -2.87
C LYS A 39 -0.55 8.73 -2.63
N ASN A 40 -1.43 7.94 -3.24
CA ASN A 40 -2.86 8.10 -3.14
C ASN A 40 -3.52 6.80 -2.67
N PHE A 41 -3.95 6.78 -1.40
CA PHE A 41 -4.74 5.71 -0.81
C PHE A 41 -6.24 5.98 -0.88
N ASN A 42 -6.65 7.00 -1.64
CA ASN A 42 -8.05 7.14 -1.99
C ASN A 42 -8.45 5.87 -2.76
N PRO A 43 -9.46 5.11 -2.34
CA PRO A 43 -10.02 4.08 -3.20
C PRO A 43 -10.35 4.78 -4.51
N GLN A 44 -9.56 4.52 -5.55
CA GLN A 44 -10.03 4.78 -6.89
C GLN A 44 -11.27 3.91 -6.97
N ASN A 45 -12.45 4.56 -6.93
CA ASN A 45 -13.76 3.93 -7.10
C ASN A 45 -13.56 2.76 -8.04
N PRO A 46 -13.95 1.52 -7.67
CA PRO A 46 -13.76 0.38 -8.54
C PRO A 46 -14.30 0.80 -9.90
N LYS A 47 -13.40 1.05 -10.87
CA LYS A 47 -13.83 1.44 -12.21
C LYS A 47 -14.76 0.31 -12.60
N PRO A 48 -16.06 0.58 -12.84
CA PRO A 48 -17.03 -0.47 -13.03
C PRO A 48 -16.44 -1.37 -14.10
N ALA A 49 -16.19 -2.64 -13.73
CA ALA A 49 -15.62 -3.61 -14.63
C ALA A 49 -16.50 -3.53 -15.87
N ARG A 50 -15.94 -3.02 -16.98
CA ARG A 50 -16.67 -2.81 -18.21
C ARG A 50 -17.12 -4.19 -18.62
N LYS A 51 -18.37 -4.53 -18.27
CA LYS A 51 -19.02 -5.75 -18.73
C LYS A 51 -18.92 -5.62 -20.24
N ARG A 52 -18.08 -6.45 -20.85
CA ARG A 52 -18.15 -6.69 -22.29
C ARG A 52 -19.49 -7.38 -22.50
N GLY A 53 -20.54 -6.57 -22.55
CA GLY A 53 -21.83 -6.96 -23.07
C GLY A 53 -21.65 -7.09 -24.56
N THR A 54 -21.35 -8.31 -24.98
CA THR A 54 -21.80 -8.82 -26.26
C THR A 54 -23.32 -8.86 -26.21
N GLN A 55 -23.98 -7.95 -26.92
CA GLN A 55 -25.27 -8.17 -27.60
C GLN A 55 -25.53 -7.04 -28.58
#